data_AF-A0A8T4YQM2-F1
#
_entry.id   AF-A0A8T4YQM2-F1
#
_cell.length_a   1.000
_cell.length_b   1.000
_cell.length_c   1.000
_cell.angle_alpha   90.00
_cell.angle_beta   90.00
_cell.angle_gamma   90.00
#
_symmetry.space_group_name_H-M   'P 1'
#
loop_
_entity.id
_entity.type
_entity.pdbx_description
1 polymer ?
#
loop_
_entity_poly.entity_id
_entity_poly.type
_entity_poly.pdbx_seq_one_letter_code
_entity_poly.pdbx_strand_id
1 'polypeptide(L)'
;AEECFRVLKESSSLIVRTISHEQLKTKTVFKYFPEILENQFRVYPSKEDFRKYFEGAGFTSVEEYEYNFERYQDPLQLIEAAEGKLLSMFRPISEEGLERGVSRIKEIWDGAPESALKG
;
A
#
# COMPACT_ATOMS: atom_id res chain seq x y z
N ALA A 1 -4.13 12.11 -14.64
CA ALA A 1 -3.67 11.61 -15.96
C ALA A 1 -3.56 12.75 -16.97
N GLU A 2 -4.59 13.60 -17.10
CA GLU A 2 -4.62 14.79 -17.98
C GLU A 2 -3.38 15.67 -17.87
N GLU A 3 -3.01 16.08 -16.65
CA GLU A 3 -1.82 16.92 -16.46
C GLU A 3 -0.52 16.23 -16.88
N CYS A 4 -0.42 14.91 -16.70
CA CYS A 4 0.73 14.15 -17.19
C CYS A 4 0.74 14.13 -18.72
N PHE A 5 -0.40 13.85 -19.36
CA PHE A 5 -0.54 13.87 -20.82
C PHE A 5 -0.15 15.24 -21.40
N ARG A 6 -0.62 16.33 -20.77
CA ARG A 6 -0.37 17.71 -21.19
C ARG A 6 1.12 18.08 -21.22
N VAL A 7 1.93 17.56 -20.31
CA VAL A 7 3.35 17.94 -20.17
C VAL A 7 4.32 16.97 -20.84
N LEU A 8 3.87 15.77 -21.18
CA LEU A 8 4.69 14.76 -21.83
C LEU A 8 4.99 15.17 -23.28
N LYS A 9 6.20 14.85 -23.74
CA LYS A 9 6.55 15.01 -25.15
C LYS A 9 5.75 14.02 -25.98
N GLU A 10 5.50 14.36 -27.23
CA GLU A 10 4.92 13.42 -28.20
C GLU A 10 5.69 12.09 -28.20
N SER A 11 4.93 11.00 -28.29
CA SER A 11 5.45 9.62 -28.32
C SER A 11 6.28 9.19 -27.10
N SER A 12 6.17 9.89 -25.96
CA SER A 12 6.80 9.47 -24.69
C SER A 12 5.89 8.59 -23.84
N SER A 13 6.47 7.83 -22.92
CA SER A 13 5.77 6.93 -22.01
C SER A 13 5.69 7.49 -20.60
N LEU A 14 4.58 7.21 -19.91
CA LEU A 14 4.44 7.42 -18.47
C LEU A 14 4.55 6.08 -17.75
N ILE A 15 5.40 6.01 -16.73
CA ILE A 15 5.51 4.83 -15.87
C ILE A 15 4.97 5.18 -14.49
N VAL A 16 3.91 4.48 -14.07
CA VAL A 16 3.40 4.56 -12.71
C VAL A 16 3.73 3.27 -11.98
N ARG A 17 4.53 3.40 -10.92
CA ARG A 17 4.78 2.29 -10.00
C ARG A 17 3.88 2.46 -8.79
N THR A 18 2.92 1.56 -8.66
CA THR A 18 1.92 1.57 -7.59
C THR A 18 1.70 0.16 -7.04
N ILE A 19 0.77 0.02 -6.10
CA ILE A 19 0.32 -1.24 -5.52
C ILE A 19 -1.14 -1.48 -5.94
N SER A 20 -1.45 -2.70 -6.37
CA SER A 20 -2.83 -3.08 -6.69
C SER A 20 -3.64 -3.35 -5.42
N HIS A 21 -4.97 -3.33 -5.53
CA HIS A 21 -5.86 -3.74 -4.42
C HIS A 21 -5.58 -5.19 -3.97
N GLU A 22 -5.32 -6.10 -4.91
CA GLU A 22 -4.98 -7.49 -4.58
C GLU A 22 -3.65 -7.57 -3.82
N GLN A 23 -2.65 -6.76 -4.22
CA GLN A 23 -1.38 -6.70 -3.50
C GLN A 23 -1.49 -6.01 -2.14
N LEU A 24 -2.41 -5.06 -1.96
CA LEU A 24 -2.68 -4.48 -0.65
C LEU A 24 -3.19 -5.55 0.31
N LYS A 25 -4.16 -6.37 -0.10
CA LYS A 25 -4.75 -7.43 0.73
C LYS A 25 -3.73 -8.42 1.27
N THR A 26 -2.61 -8.63 0.57
CA THR A 26 -1.56 -9.58 0.99
C THR A 26 -0.51 -8.97 1.92
N LYS A 27 -0.49 -7.65 2.14
CA LYS A 27 0.54 -7.03 3.00
C LYS A 27 0.31 -7.35 4.47
N THR A 28 1.38 -7.77 5.14
CA THR A 28 1.44 -8.08 6.57
C THR A 28 0.91 -6.95 7.46
N VAL A 29 1.15 -5.68 7.10
CA VAL A 29 0.64 -4.53 7.86
C VAL A 29 -0.88 -4.58 8.08
N PHE A 30 -1.67 -5.03 7.10
CA PHE A 30 -3.13 -5.10 7.24
C PHE A 30 -3.60 -6.32 8.03
N LYS A 31 -2.72 -7.29 8.33
CA LYS A 31 -3.02 -8.34 9.33
C LYS A 31 -3.12 -7.74 10.73
N TYR A 32 -2.33 -6.70 11.03
CA TYR A 32 -2.28 -6.04 12.34
C TYR A 32 -3.16 -4.80 12.42
N PHE A 33 -3.24 -4.05 11.32
CA PHE A 33 -4.03 -2.84 11.22
C PHE A 33 -5.06 -2.99 10.07
N PRO A 34 -6.13 -3.77 10.25
CA PRO A 34 -7.12 -3.97 9.19
C PRO A 34 -7.96 -2.72 8.89
N GLU A 35 -8.18 -1.87 9.91
CA GLU A 35 -9.00 -0.65 9.81
C GLU A 35 -8.52 0.32 8.70
N ILE A 36 -7.20 0.40 8.50
CA ILE A 36 -6.63 1.31 7.51
C ILE A 36 -6.75 0.80 6.06
N LEU A 37 -7.07 -0.48 5.85
CA LEU A 37 -7.13 -1.10 4.52
C LEU A 37 -8.22 -0.46 3.64
N GLU A 38 -9.40 -0.18 4.21
CA GLU A 38 -10.49 0.45 3.46
C GLU A 38 -10.08 1.84 2.96
N ASN A 39 -9.38 2.62 3.79
CA ASN A 39 -8.83 3.90 3.36
C ASN A 39 -7.80 3.73 2.23
N GLN A 40 -6.97 2.67 2.27
CA GLN A 40 -6.01 2.43 1.19
C GLN A 40 -6.71 2.10 -0.14
N PHE A 41 -7.83 1.37 -0.14
CA PHE A 41 -8.60 1.14 -1.37
C PHE A 41 -9.18 2.43 -1.97
N ARG A 42 -9.40 3.48 -1.16
CA ARG A 42 -9.82 4.79 -1.65
C ARG A 42 -8.66 5.63 -2.18
N VAL A 43 -7.47 5.48 -1.59
CA VAL A 43 -6.25 6.20 -2.00
C VAL A 43 -5.66 5.63 -3.30
N TYR A 44 -5.65 4.31 -3.43
CA TYR A 44 -5.11 3.63 -4.60
C TYR A 44 -6.24 3.30 -5.58
N PRO A 45 -6.19 3.80 -6.84
CA PRO A 45 -7.16 3.41 -7.85
C PRO A 45 -7.08 1.90 -8.15
N SER A 46 -8.20 1.30 -8.56
CA SER A 46 -8.19 -0.05 -9.10
C SER A 46 -7.47 -0.09 -10.46
N LYS A 47 -7.12 -1.29 -10.94
CA LYS A 47 -6.57 -1.48 -12.30
C LYS A 47 -7.54 -0.91 -13.36
N GLU A 48 -8.83 -1.12 -13.18
CA GLU A 48 -9.88 -0.60 -14.07
C GLU A 48 -9.94 0.93 -14.05
N ASP A 49 -9.85 1.55 -12.87
CA ASP A 49 -9.84 3.01 -12.74
C ASP A 49 -8.61 3.62 -13.40
N PHE A 50 -7.43 3.01 -13.24
CA PHE A 50 -6.22 3.44 -13.92
C PHE A 50 -6.39 3.45 -15.44
N ARG A 51 -6.96 2.38 -16.00
CA ARG A 51 -7.25 2.30 -17.44
C ARG A 51 -8.17 3.44 -17.88
N LYS A 52 -9.29 3.65 -17.18
CA LYS A 52 -10.24 4.75 -17.47
C LYS A 52 -9.57 6.12 -17.39
N TYR A 53 -8.74 6.38 -16.37
CA TYR A 53 -8.07 7.67 -16.22
C TYR A 53 -7.07 7.96 -17.35
N PHE A 54 -6.30 6.95 -17.77
CA PHE A 54 -5.30 7.14 -18.82
C PHE A 54 -5.90 7.17 -20.23
N GLU A 55 -6.82 6.27 -20.54
CA GLU A 55 -7.55 6.29 -21.82
C GLU A 55 -8.34 7.59 -21.96
N GLY A 56 -9.04 8.03 -20.90
CA GLY A 56 -9.77 9.29 -20.88
C GLY A 56 -8.88 10.54 -21.05
N ALA A 57 -7.61 10.46 -20.66
CA ALA A 57 -6.64 11.55 -20.83
C ALA A 57 -5.99 11.60 -22.23
N GLY A 58 -6.20 10.59 -23.08
CA GLY A 58 -5.66 10.53 -24.44
C GLY A 58 -4.44 9.63 -24.64
N PHE A 59 -4.06 8.82 -23.63
CA PHE A 59 -3.01 7.82 -23.83
C PHE A 59 -3.49 6.71 -24.78
N THR A 60 -2.65 6.35 -25.76
CA THR A 60 -3.02 5.40 -26.82
C THR A 60 -2.96 3.94 -26.39
N SER A 61 -2.16 3.63 -25.37
CA SER A 61 -2.04 2.29 -24.80
C SER A 61 -1.81 2.38 -23.29
N VAL A 62 -2.40 1.43 -22.57
CA VAL A 62 -2.23 1.26 -21.13
C VAL A 62 -1.91 -0.21 -20.89
N GLU A 63 -0.70 -0.47 -20.44
CA GLU A 63 -0.21 -1.82 -20.16
C GLU A 63 0.04 -1.98 -18.67
N GLU A 64 -0.32 -3.16 -18.14
CA GLU A 64 -0.18 -3.48 -16.73
C GLU A 64 0.80 -4.62 -16.54
N TYR A 65 1.80 -4.38 -15.71
CA TYR A 65 2.83 -5.37 -15.38
C TYR A 65 2.80 -5.63 -13.88
N GLU A 66 2.40 -6.84 -13.52
CA GLU A 66 2.41 -7.28 -12.13
C GLU A 66 3.79 -7.79 -11.75
N TYR A 67 4.30 -7.30 -10.63
CA TYR A 67 5.51 -7.83 -10.01
C TYR A 67 5.26 -7.96 -8.52
N ASN A 68 5.69 -9.08 -7.95
CA ASN A 68 5.58 -9.32 -6.52
C ASN A 68 6.94 -9.09 -5.87
N PHE A 69 6.98 -8.08 -5.00
CA PHE A 69 8.14 -7.80 -4.17
C PHE A 69 7.69 -7.78 -2.71
N GLU A 70 8.00 -8.87 -2.02
CA GLU A 70 7.78 -8.96 -0.58
C GLU A 70 8.99 -8.37 0.14
N ARG A 71 8.78 -7.22 0.78
CA ARG A 71 9.74 -6.72 1.77
C ARG A 71 9.26 -7.23 3.12
N TYR A 72 10.07 -8.05 3.76
CA TYR A 72 9.94 -8.25 5.18
C TYR A 72 10.04 -6.89 5.86
N GLN A 73 9.07 -6.59 6.73
CA GLN A 73 9.08 -5.39 7.53
C GLN A 73 9.31 -5.83 8.97
N ASP A 74 10.38 -5.30 9.56
CA ASP A 74 10.73 -5.58 10.95
C ASP A 74 9.56 -5.15 11.87
N PRO A 75 9.12 -6.03 12.79
CA PRO A 75 8.00 -5.74 13.69
C PRO A 75 8.17 -4.48 14.53
N LEU A 76 9.38 -4.19 15.00
CA LEU A 76 9.65 -2.97 15.78
C LEU A 76 9.53 -1.72 14.90
N GLN A 77 10.10 -1.77 13.69
CA GLN A 77 9.94 -0.68 12.73
C GLN A 77 8.48 -0.44 12.35
N LEU A 78 7.66 -1.51 12.30
CA LEU A 78 6.23 -1.38 12.04
C LEU A 78 5.49 -0.72 13.20
N ILE A 79 5.83 -1.06 14.45
CA ILE A 79 5.28 -0.41 15.65
C ILE A 79 5.66 1.08 15.66
N GLU A 80 6.94 1.39 15.46
CA GLU A 80 7.45 2.77 15.44
C GLU A 80 6.74 3.60 14.35
N ALA A 81 6.59 3.03 13.15
CA ALA A 81 5.89 3.69 12.06
C ALA A 81 4.41 3.94 12.36
N ALA A 82 3.76 3.03 13.07
CA ALA A 82 2.35 3.14 13.45
C ALA A 82 2.15 4.18 14.56
N GLU A 83 2.89 4.07 15.68
CA GLU A 83 2.81 4.97 16.83
C GLU A 83 3.20 6.41 16.43
N GLY A 84 4.26 6.56 15.64
CA GLY A 84 4.70 7.85 15.12
C GLY A 84 3.88 8.37 13.94
N LYS A 85 2.91 7.59 13.42
CA LYS A 85 2.14 7.87 12.20
C LYS A 85 3.04 8.30 11.02
N LEU A 86 4.21 7.67 10.91
CA LEU A 86 5.27 8.03 9.96
C LEU A 86 4.88 7.69 8.51
N LEU A 87 4.00 6.70 8.34
CA LEU A 87 3.38 6.38 7.05
C LEU A 87 1.99 7.01 6.96
N SER A 88 1.69 7.63 5.81
CA SER A 88 0.41 8.32 5.57
C SER A 88 -0.82 7.42 5.81
N MET A 89 -0.66 6.11 5.61
CA MET A 89 -1.70 5.11 5.85
C MET A 89 -2.17 5.00 7.31
N PHE A 90 -1.36 5.43 8.29
CA PHE A 90 -1.72 5.42 9.71
C PHE A 90 -2.41 6.70 10.19
N ARG A 91 -2.47 7.76 9.37
CA ARG A 91 -3.15 9.00 9.76
C ARG A 91 -4.62 8.82 10.13
N PRO A 92 -5.44 8.03 9.39
CA PRO A 92 -6.86 7.89 9.67
C PRO A 92 -7.18 6.82 10.73
N ILE A 93 -6.18 6.12 11.29
CA ILE A 93 -6.45 5.04 12.24
C ILE A 93 -7.00 5.60 13.56
N SER A 94 -7.98 4.91 14.13
CA SER A 94 -8.43 5.14 15.49
C SER A 94 -7.34 4.81 16.52
N GLU A 95 -7.43 5.41 17.70
CA GLU A 95 -6.51 5.13 18.81
C GLU A 95 -6.66 3.68 19.29
N GLU A 96 -7.90 3.18 19.40
CA GLU A 96 -8.19 1.77 19.73
C GLU A 96 -7.64 0.80 18.65
N GLY A 97 -7.78 1.15 17.37
CA GLY A 97 -7.23 0.37 16.26
C GLY A 97 -5.70 0.30 16.29
N LEU A 98 -5.05 1.41 16.63
CA LEU A 98 -3.61 1.49 16.81
C LEU A 98 -3.14 0.61 17.98
N GLU A 99 -3.76 0.77 19.16
CA GLU A 99 -3.41 0.01 20.37
C GLU A 99 -3.58 -1.50 20.17
N ARG A 100 -4.68 -1.93 19.55
CA ARG A 100 -4.93 -3.36 19.25
C ARG A 100 -3.87 -3.91 18.30
N GLY A 101 -3.54 -3.18 17.23
CA GLY A 101 -2.55 -3.62 16.26
C GLY A 101 -1.14 -3.71 16.85
N VAL A 102 -0.73 -2.71 17.63
CA VAL A 102 0.58 -2.72 18.32
C VAL A 102 0.66 -3.85 19.34
N SER A 103 -0.39 -4.04 20.15
CA SER A 103 -0.45 -5.13 21.15
C SER A 103 -0.33 -6.48 20.47
N ARG A 104 -1.03 -6.68 19.35
CA ARG A 104 -0.96 -7.92 18.58
C ARG A 104 0.44 -8.21 18.03
N ILE A 105 1.14 -7.19 17.55
CA ILE A 105 2.53 -7.34 17.10
C ILE A 105 3.42 -7.76 18.27
N LYS A 106 3.29 -7.09 19.43
CA LYS A 106 4.07 -7.38 20.64
C LYS A 106 3.83 -8.80 21.17
N GLU A 107 2.58 -9.29 21.14
CA GLU A 107 2.24 -10.68 21.53
C GLU A 107 2.95 -11.74 20.68
N ILE A 108 3.08 -11.49 19.37
CA ILE A 108 3.73 -12.42 18.45
C ILE A 108 5.25 -12.26 18.52
N TRP A 109 5.70 -11.04 18.80
CA TRP A 109 7.10 -10.64 18.91
C TRP A 109 7.57 -10.68 20.37
N ASP A 110 7.41 -11.81 21.07
CA ASP A 110 8.02 -12.01 22.41
C ASP A 110 9.46 -12.55 22.27
N GLY A 111 10.31 -11.81 21.53
CA GLY A 111 11.69 -12.23 21.22
C GLY A 111 11.81 -13.47 20.32
N ALA A 112 10.71 -13.92 19.70
CA ALA A 112 10.70 -15.08 18.81
C ALA A 112 11.54 -14.82 17.54
N PRO A 113 12.32 -15.82 17.07
CA PRO A 113 13.15 -15.67 15.87
C PRO A 113 12.30 -15.35 14.64
N GLU A 114 12.88 -14.57 13.72
CA GLU A 114 12.29 -14.02 12.49
C GLU A 114 11.49 -15.05 11.65
N SER A 115 11.80 -16.34 11.78
CA SER A 115 11.10 -17.46 11.15
C SER A 115 9.63 -17.65 11.62
N ALA A 116 9.25 -17.15 12.79
CA ALA A 116 7.88 -17.27 13.32
C ALA A 116 6.88 -16.32 12.65
N LEU A 117 7.37 -15.33 11.88
CA LEU A 117 6.54 -14.30 11.24
C LEU A 117 6.18 -14.63 9.79
N LYS A 118 6.62 -15.78 9.27
CA LYS A 118 6.32 -16.28 7.92
C LYS A 118 5.14 -17.27 7.88
N GLY A 119 4.41 -17.42 8.99
CA GLY A 119 3.21 -18.26 9.13
C GLY A 119 1.92 -17.59 8.67
#